data_AF-A0A815L2H4-F1
#
_entry.id   AF-A0A815L2H4-F1
#
_cell.length_a   1.000
_cell.length_b   1.000
_cell.length_c   1.000
_cell.angle_alpha   90.00
_cell.angle_beta   90.00
_cell.angle_gamma   90.00
#
_symmetry.space_group_name_H-M   'P 1'
#
loop_
_entity.id
_entity.type
_entity.pdbx_description
1 polymer ?
#
loop_
_entity_poly.entity_id
_entity_poly.type
_entity_poly.pdbx_seq_one_letter_code
_entity_poly.pdbx_strand_id
1 'polypeptide(L)'
;MDGIFPAELFLEIFEYLPVIDIFRGFCNLNSYINSIINQLHWKIDLSSKRVTIMDELYIQQKIFPLYSNKFHHLGVWSKTINLKQFSNLRSLSISFPSEQQFEQIYGQTFPFLQSLSINYRHDSTKYQALCTRIFSNEFQQLKKCCLSDVSYQYLSKLTWLPIYYLESLTLRLCNQNSYYLLLKNLSKLKYFSVTIYTENDNNNKIMIPTNTIDNLMYLKLIVPNQSEMSMDELEQLVSYTPNLIRLSFHHEHTIDRNYLDFKRWKNLFLKLNNLNKFHCNITIDFLFENEHKALTQLNDIKYRHEHWAFECMVYERMNEKSLGRIYTQKLEKRE
;
A
#
# COMPACT_ATOMS: atom_id res chain seq x y z
N MET A 1 53.12 11.33 -4.99
CA MET A 1 51.99 12.28 -5.10
C MET A 1 50.82 11.62 -4.42
N ASP A 2 50.72 11.81 -3.10
CA ASP A 2 49.69 11.15 -2.28
C ASP A 2 48.51 12.10 -2.16
N GLY A 3 47.61 11.99 -3.13
CA GLY A 3 46.29 12.59 -3.10
C GLY A 3 45.26 11.49 -3.36
N ILE A 4 45.27 10.44 -2.54
CA ILE A 4 44.21 9.44 -2.57
C ILE A 4 42.97 10.14 -2.04
N PHE A 5 42.03 10.44 -2.94
CA PHE A 5 40.70 10.94 -2.56
C PHE A 5 40.13 10.01 -1.47
N PRO A 6 39.52 10.53 -0.38
CA PRO A 6 39.02 9.68 0.70
C PRO A 6 37.94 8.71 0.19
N ALA A 7 37.98 7.46 0.64
CA ALA A 7 37.01 6.44 0.24
C ALA A 7 35.59 6.85 0.66
N GLU A 8 35.48 7.53 1.80
CA GLU A 8 34.26 8.09 2.38
C GLU A 8 33.56 9.03 1.40
N LEU A 9 34.32 9.85 0.69
CA LEU A 9 33.77 10.83 -0.24
C LEU A 9 33.26 10.17 -1.52
N PHE A 10 33.93 9.11 -1.98
CA PHE A 10 33.39 8.28 -3.07
C PHE A 10 32.13 7.53 -2.67
N LEU A 11 32.08 6.96 -1.45
CA LEU A 11 30.88 6.30 -0.94
C LEU A 11 29.71 7.28 -0.92
N GLU A 12 29.94 8.49 -0.40
CA GLU A 12 28.94 9.55 -0.36
C GLU A 12 28.48 9.97 -1.76
N ILE A 13 29.40 10.21 -2.70
CA ILE A 13 29.04 10.55 -4.10
C ILE A 13 28.25 9.41 -4.75
N PHE A 14 28.73 8.17 -4.63
CA PHE A 14 28.12 7.01 -5.28
C PHE A 14 26.73 6.70 -4.71
N GLU A 15 26.41 7.05 -3.47
CA GLU A 15 25.05 6.93 -2.95
C GLU A 15 24.02 7.77 -3.71
N TYR A 16 24.44 8.88 -4.33
CA TYR A 16 23.55 9.75 -5.13
C TYR A 16 23.47 9.39 -6.60
N LEU A 17 24.35 8.51 -7.09
CA LEU A 17 24.39 8.12 -8.50
C LEU A 17 23.58 6.86 -8.78
N PRO A 18 22.93 6.74 -9.96
CA PRO A 18 22.34 5.49 -10.39
C PRO A 18 23.39 4.39 -10.47
N VAL A 19 23.05 3.21 -9.93
CA VAL A 19 23.96 2.05 -9.88
C VAL A 19 24.52 1.68 -11.26
N ILE A 20 23.72 1.84 -12.31
CA ILE A 20 24.11 1.57 -13.70
C ILE A 20 25.25 2.49 -14.13
N ASP A 21 25.17 3.77 -13.79
CA ASP A 21 26.18 4.77 -14.14
C ASP A 21 27.48 4.51 -13.38
N ILE A 22 27.37 4.07 -12.13
CA ILE A 22 28.54 3.70 -11.33
C ILE A 22 29.27 2.51 -11.96
N PHE A 23 28.54 1.44 -12.30
CA PHE A 23 29.17 0.28 -12.91
C PHE A 23 29.74 0.57 -14.30
N ARG A 24 29.07 1.41 -15.11
CA ARG A 24 29.59 1.79 -16.44
C ARG A 24 30.80 2.71 -16.37
N GLY A 25 30.75 3.71 -15.50
CA GLY A 25 31.77 4.75 -15.43
C GLY A 25 32.98 4.36 -14.61
N PHE A 26 32.80 3.51 -13.59
CA PHE A 26 33.83 3.31 -12.56
C PHE A 26 34.21 1.84 -12.31
N CYS A 27 33.41 0.86 -12.73
CA CYS A 27 33.79 -0.54 -12.57
C CYS A 27 35.01 -0.87 -13.45
N ASN A 28 35.96 -1.59 -12.86
CA ASN A 28 37.23 -2.00 -13.50
C ASN A 28 38.14 -0.83 -13.89
N LEU A 29 37.91 0.37 -13.35
CA LEU A 29 38.77 1.52 -13.62
C LEU A 29 40.13 1.37 -12.93
N ASN A 30 40.15 0.96 -11.66
CA ASN A 30 41.34 0.47 -10.95
C ASN A 30 40.93 -0.32 -9.68
N SER A 31 41.90 -0.98 -9.04
CA SER A 31 41.68 -1.81 -7.85
C SER A 31 41.12 -1.03 -6.66
N TYR A 32 41.54 0.23 -6.47
CA TYR A 32 41.07 1.09 -5.40
C TYR A 32 39.58 1.43 -5.56
N ILE A 33 39.16 1.92 -6.73
CA ILE A 33 37.76 2.23 -7.02
C ILE A 33 36.90 0.97 -6.96
N ASN A 34 37.40 -0.16 -7.47
CA ASN A 34 36.71 -1.45 -7.33
C ASN A 34 36.53 -1.85 -5.86
N SER A 35 37.52 -1.59 -5.00
CA SER A 35 37.39 -1.87 -3.57
C SER A 35 36.28 -1.05 -2.90
N ILE A 36 36.06 0.19 -3.36
CA ILE A 36 34.98 1.06 -2.87
C ILE A 36 33.62 0.58 -3.38
N ILE A 37 33.51 0.31 -4.68
CA ILE A 37 32.31 -0.27 -5.31
C ILE A 37 31.90 -1.57 -4.59
N ASN A 38 32.86 -2.39 -4.17
CA ASN A 38 32.62 -3.64 -3.43
C ASN A 38 32.08 -3.46 -2.01
N GLN A 39 32.22 -2.27 -1.42
CA GLN A 39 31.74 -1.94 -0.08
C GLN A 39 30.30 -1.40 -0.09
N LEU A 40 29.79 -1.00 -1.24
CA LEU A 40 28.46 -0.40 -1.35
C LEU A 40 27.33 -1.43 -1.25
N HIS A 41 26.24 -0.99 -0.63
CA HIS A 41 24.98 -1.72 -0.57
C HIS A 41 24.06 -1.26 -1.68
N TRP A 42 23.95 -2.08 -2.72
CA TRP A 42 23.32 -1.64 -3.96
C TRP A 42 21.81 -1.64 -3.89
N LYS A 43 21.22 -0.57 -4.43
CA LYS A 43 19.80 -0.44 -4.71
C LYS A 43 19.62 -0.30 -6.21
N ILE A 44 18.93 -1.25 -6.83
CA ILE A 44 18.67 -1.19 -8.26
C ILE A 44 17.19 -1.32 -8.53
N ASP A 45 16.68 -0.40 -9.35
CA ASP A 45 15.30 -0.42 -9.83
C ASP A 45 15.29 -0.44 -11.36
N LEU A 46 15.22 -1.65 -11.90
CA LEU A 46 15.08 -1.93 -13.32
C LEU A 46 13.65 -1.70 -13.84
N SER A 47 12.69 -1.42 -12.95
CA SER A 47 11.33 -1.02 -13.36
C SER A 47 11.20 0.48 -13.64
N SER A 48 12.26 1.25 -13.40
CA SER A 48 12.28 2.69 -13.70
C SER A 48 12.20 2.94 -15.19
N LYS A 49 11.36 3.91 -15.60
CA LYS A 49 11.22 4.36 -16.99
C LYS A 49 12.53 4.86 -17.62
N ARG A 50 13.57 5.12 -16.83
CA ARG A 50 14.89 5.57 -17.28
C ARG A 50 15.80 4.43 -17.71
N VAL A 51 15.46 3.18 -17.38
CA VAL A 51 16.27 2.00 -17.72
C VAL A 51 15.85 1.48 -19.09
N THR A 52 16.79 1.45 -20.02
CA THR A 52 16.59 0.89 -21.36
C THR A 52 16.77 -0.63 -21.36
N ILE A 53 16.28 -1.30 -22.39
CA ILE A 53 16.49 -2.75 -22.59
C ILE A 53 18.00 -3.09 -22.64
N MET A 54 18.82 -2.21 -23.23
CA MET A 54 20.26 -2.41 -23.30
C MET A 54 20.93 -2.27 -21.92
N ASP A 55 20.43 -1.38 -21.07
CA ASP A 55 20.88 -1.28 -19.68
C ASP A 55 20.54 -2.56 -18.92
N GLU A 56 19.31 -3.05 -19.06
CA GLU A 56 18.87 -4.30 -18.43
C GLU A 56 19.76 -5.48 -18.85
N LEU A 57 20.03 -5.64 -20.15
CA LEU A 57 20.91 -6.69 -20.67
C LEU A 57 22.33 -6.57 -20.12
N TYR A 58 22.88 -5.34 -20.11
CA TYR A 58 24.20 -5.08 -19.55
C TYR A 58 24.27 -5.48 -18.07
N ILE A 59 23.28 -5.09 -17.28
CA ILE A 59 23.20 -5.41 -15.85
C ILE A 59 23.11 -6.91 -15.63
N GLN A 60 22.22 -7.59 -16.36
CA GLN A 60 22.02 -9.03 -16.23
C GLN A 60 23.26 -9.82 -16.63
N GLN A 61 23.97 -9.41 -17.67
CA GLN A 61 25.10 -10.19 -18.20
C GLN A 61 26.44 -9.83 -17.54
N LYS A 62 26.62 -8.60 -17.08
CA LYS A 62 27.92 -8.10 -16.59
C LYS A 62 27.93 -7.81 -15.10
N ILE A 63 26.83 -7.34 -14.53
CA ILE A 63 26.79 -6.90 -13.13
C ILE A 63 26.28 -8.01 -12.21
N PHE A 64 25.12 -8.59 -12.51
CA PHE A 64 24.52 -9.60 -11.64
C PHE A 64 25.42 -10.80 -11.34
N PRO A 65 26.16 -11.40 -12.29
CA PRO A 65 27.02 -12.54 -12.01
C PRO A 65 28.14 -12.24 -10.99
N LEU A 66 28.54 -10.97 -10.86
CA LEU A 66 29.63 -10.53 -10.00
C LEU A 66 29.14 -9.96 -8.66
N TYR A 67 27.98 -9.31 -8.66
CA TYR A 67 27.53 -8.46 -7.56
C TYR A 67 26.15 -8.83 -7.00
N SER A 68 25.52 -9.93 -7.42
CA SER A 68 24.15 -10.28 -7.01
C SER A 68 23.95 -10.30 -5.49
N ASN A 69 24.94 -10.78 -4.74
CA ASN A 69 24.92 -10.84 -3.28
C ASN A 69 25.12 -9.47 -2.59
N LYS A 70 25.43 -8.41 -3.34
CA LYS A 70 25.59 -7.04 -2.81
C LYS A 70 24.31 -6.21 -2.93
N PHE A 71 23.33 -6.67 -3.71
CA PHE A 71 22.06 -5.97 -3.83
C PHE A 71 21.19 -6.23 -2.62
N HIS A 72 20.79 -5.15 -1.96
CA HIS A 72 19.83 -5.18 -0.85
C HIS A 72 18.42 -4.81 -1.31
N HIS A 73 18.31 -4.07 -2.42
CA HIS A 73 17.03 -3.67 -3.00
C HIS A 73 17.01 -3.97 -4.49
N LEU A 74 15.95 -4.66 -4.93
CA LEU A 74 15.74 -5.02 -6.33
C LEU A 74 14.31 -4.66 -6.74
N GLY A 75 14.19 -3.77 -7.72
CA GLY A 75 12.97 -3.49 -8.48
C GLY A 75 13.08 -4.05 -9.89
N VAL A 76 12.12 -4.88 -10.33
CA VAL A 76 12.18 -5.54 -11.64
C VAL A 76 10.82 -5.62 -12.34
N TRP A 77 10.85 -5.42 -13.67
CA TRP A 77 9.76 -5.76 -14.60
C TRP A 77 10.10 -6.96 -15.50
N SER A 78 11.35 -7.37 -15.50
CA SER A 78 11.84 -8.46 -16.33
C SER A 78 11.36 -9.82 -15.82
N LYS A 79 10.89 -10.66 -16.75
CA LYS A 79 10.44 -12.02 -16.47
C LYS A 79 11.57 -13.06 -16.44
N THR A 80 12.76 -12.69 -16.91
CA THR A 80 13.90 -13.60 -17.13
C THR A 80 14.94 -13.58 -16.01
N ILE A 81 14.88 -12.59 -15.11
CA ILE A 81 15.81 -12.49 -14.00
C ILE A 81 15.60 -13.65 -13.04
N ASN A 82 16.66 -14.45 -12.85
CA ASN A 82 16.74 -15.44 -11.79
C ASN A 82 16.86 -14.72 -10.45
N LEU A 83 15.83 -14.78 -9.61
CA LEU A 83 15.77 -14.12 -8.32
C LEU A 83 16.62 -14.85 -7.26
N LYS A 84 16.93 -16.13 -7.45
CA LYS A 84 17.70 -16.93 -6.47
C LYS A 84 19.14 -16.45 -6.26
N GLN A 85 19.69 -15.67 -7.20
CA GLN A 85 21.06 -15.16 -7.10
C GLN A 85 21.20 -14.02 -6.07
N PHE A 86 20.10 -13.43 -5.59
CA PHE A 86 20.11 -12.26 -4.70
C PHE A 86 19.78 -12.62 -3.24
N SER A 87 20.65 -13.43 -2.61
CA SER A 87 20.43 -13.96 -1.25
C SER A 87 20.37 -12.91 -0.13
N ASN A 88 20.94 -11.72 -0.35
CA ASN A 88 20.99 -10.63 0.64
C ASN A 88 19.89 -9.58 0.47
N LEU A 89 18.85 -9.86 -0.34
CA LEU A 89 17.77 -8.91 -0.55
C LEU A 89 17.00 -8.64 0.75
N ARG A 90 16.82 -7.35 1.01
CA ARG A 90 15.95 -6.82 2.06
C ARG A 90 14.66 -6.24 1.48
N SER A 91 14.68 -5.85 0.22
CA SER A 91 13.51 -5.32 -0.48
C SER A 91 13.42 -5.88 -1.90
N LEU A 92 12.29 -6.49 -2.22
CA LEU A 92 11.98 -6.97 -3.56
C LEU A 92 10.69 -6.29 -4.05
N SER A 93 10.75 -5.65 -5.21
CA SER A 93 9.60 -5.15 -5.94
C SER A 93 9.59 -5.78 -7.33
N ILE A 94 8.52 -6.48 -7.66
CA ILE A 94 8.35 -7.12 -8.96
C ILE A 94 6.99 -6.76 -9.52
N SER A 95 6.94 -6.33 -10.77
CA SER A 95 5.67 -6.25 -11.49
C SER A 95 5.62 -7.23 -12.63
N PHE A 96 4.43 -7.77 -12.86
CA PHE A 96 4.13 -8.79 -13.86
C PHE A 96 5.09 -9.99 -13.79
N PRO A 97 5.33 -10.57 -12.59
CA PRO A 97 6.18 -11.75 -12.44
C PRO A 97 5.72 -12.89 -13.36
N SER A 98 6.68 -13.68 -13.82
CA SER A 98 6.40 -14.98 -14.44
C SER A 98 6.07 -16.03 -13.39
N GLU A 99 5.40 -17.11 -13.80
CA GLU A 99 5.14 -18.27 -12.94
C GLU A 99 6.43 -18.84 -12.34
N GLN A 100 7.51 -18.89 -13.13
CA GLN A 100 8.83 -19.31 -12.66
C GLN A 100 9.41 -18.39 -11.57
N GLN A 101 9.13 -17.09 -11.61
CA GLN A 101 9.59 -16.16 -10.58
C GLN A 101 8.82 -16.35 -9.28
N PHE A 102 7.53 -16.67 -9.31
CA PHE A 102 6.80 -17.06 -8.10
C PHE A 102 7.40 -18.28 -7.41
N GLU A 103 7.89 -19.25 -8.19
CA GLU A 103 8.63 -20.43 -7.70
C GLU A 103 10.07 -20.15 -7.25
N GLN A 104 10.49 -18.89 -7.19
CA GLN A 104 11.78 -18.50 -6.64
C GLN A 104 11.62 -17.72 -5.33
N ILE A 105 10.42 -17.22 -5.04
CA ILE A 105 10.13 -16.37 -3.87
C ILE A 105 9.72 -17.25 -2.69
N TYR A 106 10.72 -17.63 -1.90
CA TYR A 106 10.62 -18.39 -0.66
C TYR A 106 11.40 -17.69 0.45
N GLY A 107 11.00 -17.91 1.71
CA GLY A 107 11.69 -17.36 2.88
C GLY A 107 13.14 -17.86 2.98
N GLN A 108 13.41 -19.09 2.54
CA GLN A 108 14.77 -19.65 2.49
C GLN A 108 15.64 -18.99 1.41
N THR A 109 15.06 -18.58 0.28
CA THR A 109 15.77 -17.83 -0.76
C THR A 109 16.09 -16.40 -0.30
N PHE A 110 15.18 -15.79 0.46
CA PHE A 110 15.28 -14.41 0.92
C PHE A 110 15.17 -14.30 2.45
N PRO A 111 16.17 -14.81 3.19
CA PRO A 111 16.12 -14.88 4.66
C PRO A 111 16.10 -13.49 5.34
N PHE A 112 16.56 -12.46 4.63
CA PHE A 112 16.63 -11.08 5.11
C PHE A 112 15.53 -10.18 4.56
N LEU A 113 14.52 -10.73 3.88
CA LEU A 113 13.50 -9.93 3.21
C LEU A 113 12.62 -9.20 4.22
N GLN A 114 12.64 -7.86 4.15
CA GLN A 114 11.88 -6.97 5.02
C GLN A 114 10.71 -6.32 4.30
N SER A 115 10.80 -6.18 2.97
CA SER A 115 9.79 -5.56 2.13
C SER A 115 9.57 -6.37 0.86
N LEU A 116 8.31 -6.71 0.59
CA LEU A 116 7.91 -7.41 -0.63
C LEU A 116 6.77 -6.65 -1.32
N SER A 117 6.94 -6.34 -2.59
CA SER A 117 5.92 -5.70 -3.42
C SER A 117 5.71 -6.52 -4.69
N ILE A 118 4.52 -7.08 -4.85
CA ILE A 118 4.10 -7.83 -6.04
C ILE A 118 2.98 -7.06 -6.73
N ASN A 119 3.24 -6.62 -7.96
CA ASN A 119 2.21 -6.06 -8.83
C ASN A 119 1.85 -7.08 -9.91
N TYR A 120 0.85 -7.90 -9.63
CA TYR A 120 0.33 -8.93 -10.54
C TYR A 120 -1.17 -8.72 -10.74
N ARG A 121 -1.72 -8.95 -11.94
CA ARG A 121 -3.14 -8.63 -12.24
C ARG A 121 -4.02 -9.86 -12.41
N HIS A 122 -3.44 -11.04 -12.31
CA HIS A 122 -4.15 -12.28 -12.54
C HIS A 122 -4.19 -13.07 -11.24
N ASP A 123 -5.17 -13.96 -11.12
CA ASP A 123 -5.14 -14.96 -10.08
C ASP A 123 -4.49 -16.22 -10.64
N SER A 124 -3.45 -16.73 -9.99
CA SER A 124 -2.77 -17.96 -10.39
C SER A 124 -2.42 -18.79 -9.17
N THR A 125 -2.36 -20.12 -9.34
CA THR A 125 -2.05 -21.03 -8.23
C THR A 125 -0.68 -20.75 -7.61
N LYS A 126 0.30 -20.26 -8.39
CA LYS A 126 1.62 -19.88 -7.87
C LYS A 126 1.59 -18.56 -7.12
N TYR A 127 0.80 -17.59 -7.57
CA TYR A 127 0.58 -16.35 -6.84
C TYR A 127 -0.15 -16.60 -5.50
N GLN A 128 -1.15 -17.47 -5.51
CA GLN A 128 -1.84 -17.91 -4.28
C GLN A 128 -0.89 -18.63 -3.33
N ALA A 129 -0.03 -19.52 -3.85
CA ALA A 129 0.99 -20.18 -3.05
C ALA A 129 1.94 -19.15 -2.40
N LEU A 130 2.35 -18.11 -3.14
CA LEU A 130 3.13 -17.02 -2.56
C LEU A 130 2.37 -16.29 -1.44
N CYS A 131 1.09 -15.94 -1.65
CA CYS A 131 0.26 -15.32 -0.62
C CYS A 131 0.19 -16.20 0.64
N THR A 132 0.00 -17.51 0.47
CA THR A 132 0.03 -18.47 1.57
C THR A 132 1.35 -18.41 2.34
N ARG A 133 2.50 -18.38 1.65
CA ARG A 133 3.82 -18.28 2.30
C ARG A 133 4.00 -16.96 3.08
N ILE A 134 3.48 -15.86 2.54
CA ILE A 134 3.51 -14.55 3.20
C ILE A 134 2.68 -14.59 4.49
N PHE A 135 1.44 -15.06 4.38
CA PHE A 135 0.49 -15.11 5.49
C PHE A 135 0.63 -16.36 6.37
N SER A 136 1.59 -17.27 6.11
CA SER A 136 2.00 -18.34 7.01
C SER A 136 3.31 -18.02 7.75
N ASN A 137 3.79 -16.78 7.64
CA ASN A 137 5.03 -16.31 8.27
C ASN A 137 6.28 -17.11 7.82
N GLU A 138 6.35 -17.53 6.56
CA GLU A 138 7.57 -18.14 6.02
C GLU A 138 8.74 -17.13 5.96
N PHE A 139 8.41 -15.86 5.71
CA PHE A 139 9.36 -14.76 5.66
C PHE A 139 9.52 -14.11 7.04
N GLN A 140 10.42 -14.66 7.87
CA GLN A 140 10.57 -14.28 9.29
C GLN A 140 10.89 -12.79 9.54
N GLN A 141 11.46 -12.09 8.54
CA GLN A 141 11.81 -10.67 8.68
C GLN A 141 10.85 -9.73 7.94
N LEU A 142 9.79 -10.25 7.31
CA LEU A 142 8.92 -9.45 6.45
C LEU A 142 8.04 -8.52 7.29
N LYS A 143 8.27 -7.21 7.13
CA LYS A 143 7.54 -6.15 7.83
C LYS A 143 6.59 -5.39 6.93
N LYS A 144 6.87 -5.35 5.62
CA LYS A 144 6.09 -4.59 4.65
C LYS A 144 5.71 -5.47 3.48
N CYS A 145 4.42 -5.48 3.14
CA CYS A 145 3.92 -6.23 2.00
C CYS A 145 2.96 -5.36 1.17
N CYS A 146 3.14 -5.39 -0.14
CA CYS A 146 2.23 -4.78 -1.11
C CYS A 146 1.84 -5.84 -2.13
N LEU A 147 0.56 -6.16 -2.21
CA LEU A 147 0.00 -7.17 -3.11
C LEU A 147 -1.13 -6.55 -3.93
N SER A 148 -1.37 -7.09 -5.12
CA SER A 148 -2.45 -6.60 -5.96
C SER A 148 -3.80 -7.15 -5.54
N ASP A 149 -3.95 -8.47 -5.46
CA ASP A 149 -5.22 -9.14 -5.21
C ASP A 149 -5.05 -10.25 -4.17
N VAL A 150 -6.00 -10.42 -3.26
CA VAL A 150 -6.00 -11.50 -2.27
C VAL A 150 -7.44 -11.96 -2.02
N SER A 151 -7.79 -13.14 -2.54
CA SER A 151 -9.14 -13.68 -2.43
C SER A 151 -9.41 -14.37 -1.08
N TYR A 152 -10.67 -14.28 -0.63
CA TYR A 152 -11.09 -14.84 0.66
C TYR A 152 -11.06 -16.36 0.68
N GLN A 153 -11.35 -17.00 -0.45
CA GLN A 153 -11.34 -18.45 -0.59
C GLN A 153 -9.98 -19.06 -0.24
N TYR A 154 -8.90 -18.32 -0.43
CA TYR A 154 -7.55 -18.72 -0.03
C TYR A 154 -7.28 -18.40 1.44
N LEU A 155 -7.53 -17.16 1.85
CA LEU A 155 -7.24 -16.72 3.22
C LEU A 155 -8.00 -17.53 4.29
N SER A 156 -9.26 -17.88 4.00
CA SER A 156 -10.11 -18.70 4.89
C SER A 156 -9.57 -20.10 5.16
N LYS A 157 -8.70 -20.62 4.28
CA LYS A 157 -8.07 -21.95 4.42
C LYS A 157 -6.72 -21.89 5.13
N LEU A 158 -6.22 -20.70 5.45
CA LEU A 158 -4.92 -20.54 6.09
C LEU A 158 -4.98 -20.93 7.56
N THR A 159 -3.94 -21.63 8.00
CA THR A 159 -3.65 -21.77 9.44
C THR A 159 -2.94 -20.51 9.91
N TRP A 160 -3.68 -19.64 10.58
CA TRP A 160 -3.14 -18.40 11.10
C TRP A 160 -2.25 -18.67 12.32
N LEU A 161 -1.01 -18.21 12.26
CA LEU A 161 -0.05 -18.33 13.37
C LEU A 161 -0.20 -17.15 14.33
N PRO A 162 0.16 -17.29 15.62
CA PRO A 162 0.01 -16.20 16.60
C PRO A 162 0.97 -15.03 16.37
N ILE A 163 2.08 -15.25 15.65
CA ILE A 163 3.19 -14.30 15.52
C ILE A 163 3.33 -13.91 14.06
N TYR A 164 2.78 -12.75 13.71
CA TYR A 164 3.03 -12.08 12.44
C TYR A 164 3.82 -10.80 12.69
N TYR A 165 4.97 -10.66 12.03
CA TYR A 165 5.81 -9.45 12.09
C TYR A 165 5.40 -8.38 11.08
N LEU A 166 4.32 -8.62 10.32
CA LEU A 166 3.88 -7.71 9.28
C LEU A 166 3.30 -6.43 9.90
N GLU A 167 4.03 -5.32 9.74
CA GLU A 167 3.67 -4.02 10.28
C GLU A 167 2.91 -3.16 9.26
N SER A 168 3.11 -3.42 7.96
CA SER A 168 2.49 -2.66 6.88
C SER A 168 1.98 -3.58 5.78
N LEU A 169 0.70 -3.45 5.44
CA LEU A 169 0.07 -4.17 4.35
C LEU A 169 -0.61 -3.18 3.39
N THR A 170 -0.39 -3.37 2.10
CA THR A 170 -1.11 -2.67 1.04
C THR A 170 -1.71 -3.68 0.09
N LEU A 171 -3.02 -3.63 -0.10
CA LEU A 171 -3.76 -4.48 -1.04
C LEU A 171 -4.43 -3.57 -2.08
N ARG A 172 -4.18 -3.82 -3.37
CA ARG A 172 -4.82 -3.02 -4.43
C ARG A 172 -6.25 -3.42 -4.71
N LEU A 173 -6.62 -4.64 -4.34
CA LEU A 173 -7.92 -5.25 -4.51
C LEU A 173 -8.06 -6.35 -3.46
N CYS A 174 -9.18 -6.37 -2.76
CA CYS A 174 -9.47 -7.31 -1.69
C CYS A 174 -10.98 -7.34 -1.50
N ASN A 175 -11.59 -8.52 -1.39
CA ASN A 175 -13.00 -8.54 -1.02
C ASN A 175 -13.19 -8.18 0.47
N GLN A 176 -14.40 -7.80 0.86
CA GLN A 176 -14.70 -7.37 2.23
C GLN A 176 -14.42 -8.44 3.29
N ASN A 177 -14.66 -9.72 2.99
CA ASN A 177 -14.40 -10.81 3.92
C ASN A 177 -12.90 -11.04 4.15
N SER A 178 -12.10 -10.99 3.08
CA SER A 178 -10.63 -11.00 3.16
C SER A 178 -10.11 -9.86 4.03
N TYR A 179 -10.66 -8.65 3.85
CA TYR A 179 -10.27 -7.48 4.60
C TYR A 179 -10.41 -7.67 6.11
N TYR A 180 -11.58 -8.11 6.57
CA TYR A 180 -11.81 -8.35 7.99
C TYR A 180 -11.00 -9.53 8.53
N LEU A 181 -10.83 -10.58 7.74
CA LEU A 181 -10.01 -11.73 8.13
C LEU A 181 -8.54 -11.34 8.33
N LEU A 182 -8.00 -10.47 7.47
CA LEU A 182 -6.64 -9.94 7.60
C LEU A 182 -6.51 -9.07 8.84
N LEU A 183 -7.45 -8.14 9.05
CA LEU A 183 -7.49 -7.29 10.24
C LEU A 183 -7.52 -8.10 11.54
N LYS A 184 -8.31 -9.17 11.58
CA LYS A 184 -8.45 -10.05 12.74
C LYS A 184 -7.16 -10.78 13.09
N ASN A 185 -6.41 -11.25 12.09
CA ASN A 185 -5.26 -12.14 12.31
C ASN A 185 -3.90 -11.41 12.32
N LEU A 186 -3.80 -10.23 11.70
CA LEU A 186 -2.55 -9.46 11.63
C LEU A 186 -2.44 -8.49 12.82
N SER A 187 -2.29 -9.05 14.03
CA SER A 187 -2.33 -8.28 15.29
C SER A 187 -1.26 -7.20 15.43
N LYS A 188 -0.13 -7.29 14.71
CA LYS A 188 0.97 -6.30 14.72
C LYS A 188 0.87 -5.24 13.61
N LEU A 189 -0.19 -5.27 12.81
CA LEU A 189 -0.37 -4.35 11.70
C LEU A 189 -0.54 -2.91 12.21
N LYS A 190 0.34 -2.01 11.77
CA LYS A 190 0.31 -0.57 12.08
C LYS A 190 -0.26 0.24 10.92
N TYR A 191 0.01 -0.21 9.70
CA TYR A 191 -0.39 0.45 8.47
C TYR A 191 -1.18 -0.51 7.59
N PHE A 192 -2.41 -0.16 7.27
CA PHE A 192 -3.21 -0.90 6.31
C PHE A 192 -3.79 0.01 5.24
N SER A 193 -3.48 -0.27 3.98
CA SER A 193 -4.09 0.37 2.83
C SER A 193 -4.77 -0.69 1.99
N VAL A 194 -6.05 -0.51 1.66
CA VAL A 194 -6.79 -1.49 0.89
C VAL A 194 -7.79 -0.82 -0.04
N THR A 195 -7.95 -1.38 -1.24
CA THR A 195 -9.14 -1.18 -2.05
C THR A 195 -10.06 -2.37 -1.85
N ILE A 196 -11.24 -2.13 -1.26
CA ILE A 196 -12.22 -3.17 -0.95
C ILE A 196 -13.23 -3.23 -2.09
N TYR A 197 -13.45 -4.41 -2.65
CA TYR A 197 -14.59 -4.65 -3.54
C TYR A 197 -15.62 -5.57 -2.90
N THR A 198 -16.89 -5.41 -3.27
CA THR A 198 -17.96 -6.31 -2.84
C THR A 198 -18.10 -7.42 -3.87
N GLU A 199 -17.97 -8.67 -3.44
CA GLU A 199 -18.43 -9.82 -4.22
C GLU A 199 -19.91 -10.00 -3.89
N ASN A 200 -20.77 -10.13 -4.92
CA ASN A 200 -22.22 -10.40 -4.79
C ASN A 200 -22.56 -11.77 -4.15
N ASP A 201 -21.64 -12.37 -3.40
CA ASP A 201 -21.85 -13.62 -2.70
C ASP A 201 -22.72 -13.37 -1.46
N ASN A 202 -24.03 -13.26 -1.71
CA ASN A 202 -25.13 -13.10 -0.75
C ASN A 202 -25.17 -14.16 0.38
N ASN A 203 -24.27 -15.14 0.37
CA ASN A 203 -24.26 -16.27 1.28
C ASN A 203 -23.15 -16.22 2.35
N ASN A 204 -22.18 -15.32 2.24
CA ASN A 204 -21.11 -15.23 3.22
C ASN A 204 -21.43 -14.15 4.26
N LYS A 205 -21.86 -14.58 5.46
CA LYS A 205 -21.96 -13.68 6.62
C LYS A 205 -20.64 -12.94 6.81
N ILE A 206 -20.67 -11.61 6.73
CA ILE A 206 -19.52 -10.75 6.95
C ILE A 206 -18.94 -11.06 8.33
N MET A 207 -17.72 -11.59 8.38
CA MET A 207 -17.03 -11.89 9.63
C MET A 207 -16.40 -10.62 10.20
N ILE A 208 -17.21 -9.81 10.87
CA ILE A 208 -16.71 -8.61 11.51
C ILE A 208 -15.88 -9.00 12.75
N PRO A 209 -14.67 -8.43 12.95
CA PRO A 209 -13.87 -8.71 14.14
C PRO A 209 -14.65 -8.38 15.41
N THR A 210 -14.54 -9.18 16.45
CA THR A 210 -15.17 -8.89 17.76
C THR A 210 -14.23 -8.16 18.72
N ASN A 211 -12.94 -8.16 18.41
CA ASN A 211 -11.88 -7.65 19.28
C ASN A 211 -11.30 -6.34 18.69
N THR A 212 -10.82 -5.46 19.56
CA THR A 212 -10.11 -4.25 19.14
C THR A 212 -8.75 -4.59 18.54
N ILE A 213 -8.34 -3.77 17.58
CA ILE A 213 -7.09 -3.86 16.84
C ILE A 213 -6.22 -2.69 17.29
N ASP A 214 -5.62 -2.86 18.46
CA ASP A 214 -5.00 -1.74 19.19
C ASP A 214 -3.74 -1.19 18.51
N ASN A 215 -3.07 -2.00 17.68
CA ASN A 215 -1.81 -1.61 17.02
C ASN A 215 -2.02 -0.82 15.72
N LEU A 216 -3.24 -0.79 15.17
CA LEU A 216 -3.49 -0.14 13.89
C LEU A 216 -3.52 1.38 14.06
N MET A 217 -2.57 2.06 13.42
CA MET A 217 -2.39 3.51 13.54
C MET A 217 -2.78 4.26 12.26
N TYR A 218 -2.68 3.59 11.11
CA TYR A 218 -2.92 4.18 9.80
C TYR A 218 -3.82 3.26 8.97
N LEU A 219 -4.96 3.79 8.56
CA LEU A 219 -5.92 3.08 7.74
C LEU A 219 -6.25 3.90 6.50
N LYS A 220 -6.07 3.30 5.32
CA LYS A 220 -6.54 3.82 4.04
C LYS A 220 -7.50 2.81 3.42
N LEU A 221 -8.73 3.25 3.19
CA LEU A 221 -9.79 2.48 2.58
C LEU A 221 -10.22 3.16 1.29
N ILE A 222 -10.29 2.38 0.23
CA ILE A 222 -10.85 2.78 -1.05
C ILE A 222 -11.97 1.78 -1.36
N VAL A 223 -13.18 2.27 -1.54
CA VAL A 223 -14.37 1.50 -1.89
C VAL A 223 -14.79 2.00 -3.27
N PRO A 224 -14.37 1.30 -4.35
CA PRO A 224 -14.69 1.70 -5.71
C PRO A 224 -16.16 1.40 -6.02
N ASN A 225 -16.61 1.95 -7.15
CA ASN A 225 -17.97 1.78 -7.67
C ASN A 225 -18.42 0.30 -7.63
N GLN A 226 -19.71 0.06 -7.32
CA GLN A 226 -20.36 -1.26 -7.13
C GLN A 226 -20.13 -1.96 -5.77
N SER A 227 -19.31 -1.39 -4.90
CA SER A 227 -19.06 -1.95 -3.58
C SER A 227 -19.76 -1.12 -2.51
N GLU A 228 -20.76 -1.70 -1.85
CA GLU A 228 -21.47 -1.01 -0.77
C GLU A 228 -20.75 -1.26 0.55
N MET A 229 -20.07 -0.24 1.07
CA MET A 229 -19.78 -0.13 2.50
C MET A 229 -20.74 0.92 3.06
N SER A 230 -21.63 0.51 3.95
CA SER A 230 -22.55 1.41 4.64
C SER A 230 -21.84 2.25 5.71
N MET A 231 -22.45 3.36 6.10
CA MET A 231 -21.98 4.19 7.22
C MET A 231 -21.99 3.39 8.54
N ASP A 232 -22.93 2.45 8.71
CA ASP A 232 -22.98 1.54 9.86
C ASP A 232 -21.71 0.68 9.94
N GLU A 233 -21.28 0.11 8.82
CA GLU A 233 -20.05 -0.69 8.74
C GLU A 233 -18.80 0.14 8.99
N LEU A 234 -18.75 1.39 8.49
CA LEU A 234 -17.65 2.30 8.77
C LEU A 234 -17.56 2.64 10.27
N GLU A 235 -18.69 2.97 10.91
CA GLU A 235 -18.75 3.23 12.35
C GLU A 235 -18.33 2.01 13.17
N GLN A 236 -18.73 0.83 12.71
CA GLN A 236 -18.36 -0.43 13.34
C GLN A 236 -16.86 -0.68 13.21
N LEU A 237 -16.28 -0.51 12.01
CA LEU A 237 -14.86 -0.62 11.77
C LEU A 237 -14.03 0.32 12.66
N VAL A 238 -14.48 1.57 12.78
CA VAL A 238 -13.86 2.57 13.65
C VAL A 238 -13.88 2.14 15.11
N SER A 239 -14.97 1.49 15.57
CA SER A 239 -15.05 0.98 16.94
C SER A 239 -13.99 -0.08 17.26
N TYR A 240 -13.53 -0.84 16.27
CA TYR A 240 -12.44 -1.82 16.43
C TYR A 240 -11.06 -1.22 16.28
N THR A 241 -10.94 0.03 15.82
CA THR A 241 -9.66 0.66 15.51
C THR A 241 -9.50 1.99 16.27
N PRO A 242 -9.65 1.99 17.62
CA PRO A 242 -9.73 3.22 18.42
C PRO A 242 -8.43 4.03 18.42
N ASN A 243 -7.30 3.40 18.10
CA ASN A 243 -5.97 4.02 18.14
C ASN A 243 -5.51 4.62 16.80
N LEU A 244 -6.42 4.77 15.82
CA LEU A 244 -6.06 5.38 14.55
C LEU A 244 -5.58 6.82 14.73
N ILE A 245 -4.42 7.10 14.17
CA ILE A 245 -3.83 8.43 14.06
C ILE A 245 -4.16 9.04 12.70
N ARG A 246 -4.26 8.21 11.66
CA ARG A 246 -4.67 8.65 10.32
C ARG A 246 -5.71 7.70 9.72
N LEU A 247 -6.75 8.30 9.17
CA LEU A 247 -7.79 7.62 8.41
C LEU A 247 -7.97 8.30 7.06
N SER A 248 -7.84 7.55 5.97
CA SER A 248 -8.16 7.99 4.61
C SER A 248 -9.30 7.12 4.10
N PHE A 249 -10.45 7.71 3.83
CA PHE A 249 -11.65 7.00 3.38
C PHE A 249 -12.10 7.54 2.02
N HIS A 250 -12.10 6.68 1.02
CA HIS A 250 -12.56 6.99 -0.32
C HIS A 250 -13.72 6.07 -0.66
N HIS A 251 -14.90 6.60 -0.90
CA HIS A 251 -16.04 5.81 -1.37
C HIS A 251 -16.60 6.43 -2.65
N GLU A 252 -16.42 5.72 -3.75
CA GLU A 252 -16.95 6.15 -5.05
C GLU A 252 -18.35 5.58 -5.21
N HIS A 253 -19.31 6.43 -5.59
CA HIS A 253 -20.66 6.05 -6.03
C HIS A 253 -21.47 5.22 -5.01
N THR A 254 -21.61 5.72 -3.78
CA THR A 254 -22.46 5.08 -2.75
C THR A 254 -23.91 5.54 -2.86
N ILE A 255 -24.88 4.64 -2.60
CA ILE A 255 -26.30 5.00 -2.45
C ILE A 255 -26.69 5.25 -0.98
N ASP A 256 -25.79 4.98 -0.03
CA ASP A 256 -26.07 5.14 1.40
C ASP A 256 -26.10 6.62 1.79
N ARG A 257 -27.32 7.15 1.94
CA ARG A 257 -27.54 8.55 2.33
C ARG A 257 -27.11 8.85 3.77
N ASN A 258 -26.84 7.85 4.60
CA ASN A 258 -26.37 8.07 5.97
C ASN A 258 -24.99 8.74 6.01
N TYR A 259 -24.21 8.68 4.93
CA TYR A 259 -22.97 9.45 4.81
C TYR A 259 -23.18 10.97 4.84
N LEU A 260 -24.40 11.47 4.61
CA LEU A 260 -24.78 12.88 4.76
C LEU A 260 -25.11 13.28 6.21
N ASP A 261 -25.24 12.32 7.14
CA ASP A 261 -25.57 12.62 8.53
C ASP A 261 -24.34 13.12 9.31
N PHE A 262 -24.29 14.43 9.52
CA PHE A 262 -23.21 15.06 10.28
C PHE A 262 -23.12 14.60 11.75
N LYS A 263 -24.24 14.24 12.38
CA LYS A 263 -24.23 13.76 13.78
C LYS A 263 -23.50 12.44 13.87
N ARG A 264 -23.66 11.57 12.87
CA ARG A 264 -22.96 10.29 12.77
C ARG A 264 -21.45 10.47 12.61
N TRP A 265 -21.02 11.34 11.70
CA TRP A 265 -19.61 11.70 11.57
C TRP A 265 -19.02 12.28 12.85
N LYS A 266 -19.74 13.20 13.52
CA LYS A 266 -19.31 13.74 14.80
C LYS A 266 -19.12 12.63 15.85
N ASN A 267 -20.07 11.70 15.97
CA ASN A 267 -19.98 10.58 16.89
C ASN A 267 -18.83 9.63 16.55
N LEU A 268 -18.56 9.40 15.26
CA LEU A 268 -17.43 8.62 14.77
C LEU A 268 -16.09 9.25 15.22
N PHE A 269 -15.91 10.56 15.05
CA PHE A 269 -14.68 11.24 15.46
C PHE A 269 -14.48 11.25 16.98
N LEU A 270 -15.55 11.33 17.76
CA LEU A 270 -15.48 11.20 19.23
C LEU A 270 -14.98 9.82 19.69
N LYS A 271 -15.13 8.77 18.86
CA LYS A 271 -14.56 7.44 19.14
C LYS A 271 -13.08 7.34 18.78
N LEU A 272 -12.56 8.24 17.95
CA LEU A 272 -11.20 8.25 17.43
C LEU A 272 -10.35 9.35 18.10
N ASN A 273 -10.16 9.23 19.41
CA ASN A 273 -9.49 10.25 20.23
C ASN A 273 -8.04 10.57 19.80
N ASN A 274 -7.38 9.63 19.12
CA ASN A 274 -5.99 9.76 18.66
C ASN A 274 -5.86 10.29 17.21
N LEU A 275 -6.98 10.54 16.52
CA LEU A 275 -6.99 10.89 15.11
C LEU A 275 -6.45 12.31 14.89
N ASN A 276 -5.34 12.40 14.18
CA ASN A 276 -4.68 13.66 13.85
C ASN A 276 -4.87 14.06 12.39
N LYS A 277 -5.07 13.09 11.48
CA LYS A 277 -5.34 13.36 10.07
C LYS A 277 -6.51 12.53 9.59
N PHE A 278 -7.50 13.19 9.01
CA PHE A 278 -8.58 12.53 8.31
C PHE A 278 -8.68 13.08 6.89
N HIS A 279 -8.74 12.17 5.94
CA HIS A 279 -8.97 12.49 4.54
C HIS A 279 -10.17 11.71 4.06
N CYS A 280 -11.16 12.40 3.49
CA CYS A 280 -12.38 11.77 3.02
C CYS A 280 -12.75 12.29 1.64
N ASN A 281 -13.12 11.35 0.76
CA ASN A 281 -13.76 11.63 -0.51
C ASN A 281 -14.93 10.65 -0.67
N ILE A 282 -16.15 11.16 -0.75
CA ILE A 282 -17.36 10.35 -0.92
C ILE A 282 -18.14 10.93 -2.10
N THR A 283 -18.49 10.06 -3.04
CA THR A 283 -19.41 10.38 -4.12
C THR A 283 -20.71 9.62 -3.86
N ILE A 284 -21.82 10.34 -3.73
CA ILE A 284 -23.14 9.75 -3.44
C ILE A 284 -23.98 9.78 -4.72
N ASP A 285 -24.44 8.60 -5.14
CA ASP A 285 -25.34 8.45 -6.28
C ASP A 285 -26.78 8.67 -5.83
N PHE A 286 -27.43 9.69 -6.40
CA PHE A 286 -28.84 9.92 -6.19
C PHE A 286 -29.64 9.05 -7.16
N LEU A 287 -30.19 7.94 -6.65
CA LEU A 287 -31.22 7.23 -7.39
C LEU A 287 -32.42 8.16 -7.60
N PHE A 288 -32.65 8.50 -8.87
CA PHE A 288 -33.74 9.33 -9.38
C PHE A 288 -35.09 8.75 -8.95
N GLU A 289 -35.70 9.26 -7.88
CA GLU A 289 -37.15 9.08 -7.70
C GLU A 289 -37.85 10.09 -6.78
N ASN A 290 -37.13 10.98 -6.08
CA ASN A 290 -37.77 12.05 -5.30
C ASN A 290 -36.83 13.26 -5.11
N GLU A 291 -36.37 13.83 -6.22
CA GLU A 291 -35.45 14.98 -6.24
C GLU A 291 -35.99 16.17 -5.42
N HIS A 292 -37.30 16.42 -5.41
CA HIS A 292 -37.84 17.67 -4.86
C HIS A 292 -37.82 17.83 -3.33
N LYS A 293 -37.88 16.75 -2.52
CA LYS A 293 -37.97 16.86 -1.05
C LYS A 293 -36.60 16.87 -0.34
N ALA A 294 -35.61 16.15 -0.89
CA ALA A 294 -34.25 16.19 -0.36
C ALA A 294 -33.54 17.50 -0.76
N LEU A 295 -33.78 17.97 -2.00
CA LEU A 295 -33.26 19.26 -2.46
C LEU A 295 -33.81 20.44 -1.62
N THR A 296 -35.03 20.38 -1.09
CA THR A 296 -35.57 21.50 -0.28
C THR A 296 -34.93 21.63 1.10
N GLN A 297 -34.48 20.54 1.74
CA GLN A 297 -33.73 20.62 3.00
C GLN A 297 -32.25 21.02 2.79
N LEU A 298 -31.71 20.78 1.60
CA LEU A 298 -30.34 21.16 1.20
C LEU A 298 -30.27 22.53 0.49
N ASN A 299 -31.38 23.08 -0.01
CA ASN A 299 -31.45 24.37 -0.72
C ASN A 299 -31.21 25.59 0.18
N ASP A 300 -31.20 25.44 1.51
CA ASP A 300 -30.65 26.45 2.43
C ASP A 300 -29.11 26.54 2.36
N ILE A 301 -28.47 25.62 1.64
CA ILE A 301 -27.03 25.57 1.34
C ILE A 301 -26.88 25.77 -0.18
N LYS A 302 -26.96 27.03 -0.64
CA LYS A 302 -27.09 27.42 -2.06
C LYS A 302 -26.04 26.87 -3.04
N TYR A 303 -26.52 26.10 -4.02
CA TYR A 303 -26.24 26.08 -5.49
C TYR A 303 -24.83 26.36 -6.06
N ARG A 304 -24.23 25.36 -6.77
CA ARG A 304 -24.23 25.21 -8.26
C ARG A 304 -23.41 23.99 -8.76
N HIS A 305 -23.96 23.33 -9.79
CA HIS A 305 -23.44 22.31 -10.73
C HIS A 305 -23.48 20.81 -10.38
N GLU A 306 -23.76 20.04 -11.45
CA GLU A 306 -24.07 18.62 -11.55
C GLU A 306 -22.88 17.74 -11.13
N HIS A 307 -23.21 16.63 -10.46
CA HIS A 307 -22.32 15.74 -9.69
C HIS A 307 -21.72 16.39 -8.43
N TRP A 308 -22.36 16.14 -7.29
CA TRP A 308 -21.80 16.51 -5.99
C TRP A 308 -20.72 15.48 -5.63
N ALA A 309 -19.47 15.79 -5.95
CA ALA A 309 -18.36 15.22 -5.19
C ALA A 309 -18.34 15.94 -3.83
N PHE A 310 -18.45 15.20 -2.73
CA PHE A 310 -18.08 15.74 -1.42
C PHE A 310 -16.54 15.84 -1.40
N GLU A 311 -16.00 16.80 -2.15
CA GLU A 311 -14.55 16.97 -2.28
C GLU A 311 -13.97 17.60 -1.01
N CYS A 312 -13.28 16.73 -0.27
CA CYS A 312 -12.33 17.02 0.81
C CYS A 312 -12.92 17.53 2.13
N MET A 313 -13.30 16.61 3.02
CA MET A 313 -13.18 16.90 4.46
C MET A 313 -11.71 16.74 4.86
N VAL A 314 -10.95 17.84 4.87
CA VAL A 314 -9.64 17.91 5.54
C VAL A 314 -9.89 18.31 6.99
N TYR A 315 -9.89 17.33 7.88
CA TYR A 315 -9.87 17.61 9.32
C TYR A 315 -8.41 17.60 9.80
N GLU A 316 -7.92 18.79 10.12
CA GLU A 316 -6.75 19.00 10.98
C GLU A 316 -7.26 19.44 12.34
N ARG A 317 -6.73 18.85 13.42
CA ARG A 317 -7.17 19.11 14.80
C ARG A 317 -7.06 20.61 15.13
N MET A 318 -8.17 21.34 15.02
CA MET A 318 -8.30 22.73 15.46
C MET A 318 -9.24 22.80 16.67
N ASN A 319 -8.95 23.74 17.59
CA ASN A 319 -9.67 24.02 18.84
C ASN A 319 -11.19 23.84 18.72
N GLU A 320 -11.85 23.31 19.77
CA GLU A 320 -13.27 22.88 19.83
C GLU A 320 -14.30 23.88 19.24
N LYS A 321 -13.98 25.18 19.15
CA LYS A 321 -14.81 26.21 18.51
C LYS A 321 -14.87 26.12 16.97
N SER A 322 -14.08 25.25 16.34
CA SER A 322 -13.86 25.23 14.87
C SER A 322 -14.62 24.12 14.13
N LEU A 323 -15.30 23.22 14.86
CA LEU A 323 -16.12 22.12 14.30
C LEU A 323 -17.25 22.59 13.36
N GLY A 324 -17.58 23.89 13.37
CA GLY A 324 -18.57 24.51 12.48
C GLY A 324 -18.03 25.09 11.17
N ARG A 325 -16.73 24.95 10.84
CA ARG A 325 -16.15 25.46 9.59
C ARG A 325 -15.41 24.37 8.82
N ILE A 326 -16.16 23.50 8.17
CA ILE A 326 -15.63 22.61 7.12
C ILE A 326 -16.41 22.92 5.86
N TYR A 327 -15.99 23.94 5.09
CA TYR A 327 -16.29 24.09 3.66
C TYR A 327 -15.24 25.00 2.98
N THR A 328 -14.59 24.42 1.96
CA THR A 328 -14.02 24.99 0.73
C THR A 328 -13.13 26.26 0.78
N GLN A 329 -11.83 26.08 0.55
CA GLN A 329 -10.96 27.09 -0.08
C GLN A 329 -10.59 26.64 -1.51
N LYS A 330 -11.17 27.30 -2.51
CA LYS A 330 -10.49 27.75 -3.74
C LYS A 330 -11.38 28.76 -4.48
N LEU A 331 -11.33 30.01 -4.04
CA LEU A 331 -11.62 31.16 -4.88
C LEU A 331 -10.26 31.77 -5.24
N GLU A 332 -9.66 31.33 -6.35
CA GLU A 332 -8.71 32.16 -7.05
C GLU A 332 -9.46 32.96 -8.10
N LYS A 333 -9.46 34.26 -7.88
CA LYS A 333 -9.99 35.32 -8.75
C LYS A 333 -9.61 35.07 -10.21
N ARG A 334 -10.59 35.18 -11.10
CA ARG A 334 -10.38 35.84 -12.39
C ARG A 334 -11.48 36.88 -12.56
N GLU A 335 -11.01 38.10 -12.76
CA GLU A 335 -11.75 39.34 -12.98
C GLU A 335 -12.68 39.27 -14.19
#